data_AF-A0A970YLX3-F1
#
_entry.id   AF-A0A970YLX3-F1
#
_cell.length_a   1.000
_cell.length_b   1.000
_cell.length_c   1.000
_cell.angle_alpha   90.00
_cell.angle_beta   90.00
_cell.angle_gamma   90.00
#
_symmetry.space_group_name_H-M   'P 1'
#
loop_
_entity.id
_entity.type
_entity.pdbx_description
1 polymer ?
#
loop_
_entity_poly.entity_id
_entity_poly.type
_entity_poly.pdbx_seq_one_letter_code
_entity_poly.pdbx_strand_id
1 'polypeptide(L)'
;MKFTTKEMYLLLLRLLSKVARIETHALQVAYIAKNIGREMGLETWKMNTIGFLHDIGLLNPVHVNQIQKIYGIEKATLNNWISLDTDSDNHSVIGARIVSNISDVAEFADVIEKHHYHKALLDTSNEHDMMAGIIHLADAISVALLTEVPGHETVLNIRKQIKNSEEYLKPATEAFEFLSGNLGFWWSCTDKDILFSEFSRDLEEKPLENSHLQTFGNVLMYIVDVKSRFTTNHTERIAYLSKLLAEKAHLGEERMMEVFFAAKIHDLGKMATPISILEKPGKLSSEEQYIMQKHVFDSFLIVGGWEALEKHRLLEWG
;
A
#
# COMPACT_ATOMS: atom_id res chain seq x y z
N MET A 1 -1.05 12.11 -20.65
CA MET A 1 -1.02 11.97 -19.19
C MET A 1 0.41 11.98 -18.73
N LYS A 2 0.77 12.85 -17.79
CA LYS A 2 2.03 12.71 -17.06
C LYS A 2 1.67 12.36 -15.62
N PHE A 3 1.25 11.11 -15.41
CA PHE A 3 1.21 10.58 -14.04
C PHE A 3 2.62 10.64 -13.48
N THR A 4 2.73 10.91 -12.19
CA THR A 4 4.01 10.87 -11.49
C THR A 4 4.08 9.64 -10.57
N THR A 5 5.30 9.22 -10.24
CA THR A 5 5.57 8.21 -9.21
C THR A 5 4.84 8.54 -7.91
N LYS A 6 4.87 9.82 -7.48
CA LYS A 6 4.14 10.31 -6.32
C LYS A 6 2.63 10.04 -6.40
N GLU A 7 2.01 10.28 -7.55
CA GLU A 7 0.58 9.99 -7.74
C GLU A 7 0.26 8.50 -7.65
N MET A 8 1.15 7.62 -8.10
CA MET A 8 0.98 6.17 -7.92
C MET A 8 0.93 5.78 -6.44
N TYR A 9 1.86 6.27 -5.64
CA TYR A 9 1.91 5.94 -4.21
C TYR A 9 0.71 6.53 -3.45
N LEU A 10 0.27 7.74 -3.80
CA LEU A 10 -0.96 8.31 -3.24
C LEU A 10 -2.21 7.52 -3.64
N LEU A 11 -2.27 6.97 -4.86
CA LEU A 11 -3.33 6.06 -5.26
C LEU A 11 -3.30 4.76 -4.44
N LEU A 12 -2.13 4.14 -4.27
CA LEU A 12 -1.97 2.95 -3.43
C LEU A 12 -2.36 3.23 -1.97
N LEU A 13 -2.02 4.39 -1.43
CA LEU A 13 -2.39 4.77 -0.07
C LEU A 13 -3.91 4.84 0.09
N ARG A 14 -4.60 5.47 -0.87
CA ARG A 14 -6.08 5.54 -0.87
C ARG A 14 -6.71 4.17 -1.04
N LEU A 15 -6.11 3.30 -1.87
CA LEU A 15 -6.54 1.90 -2.02
C LEU A 15 -6.40 1.14 -0.69
N LEU A 16 -5.24 1.22 -0.03
CA LEU A 16 -5.02 0.61 1.30
C LEU A 16 -6.03 1.10 2.33
N SER A 17 -6.28 2.41 2.40
CA SER A 17 -7.26 2.99 3.33
C SER A 17 -8.68 2.49 3.10
N LYS A 18 -9.05 2.26 1.83
CA LYS A 18 -10.38 1.78 1.45
C LYS A 18 -10.56 0.27 1.63
N VAL A 19 -9.51 -0.51 1.43
CA VAL A 19 -9.60 -1.99 1.32
C VAL A 19 -9.10 -2.69 2.56
N ALA A 20 -7.92 -2.33 3.05
CA ALA A 20 -7.28 -3.00 4.18
C ALA A 20 -7.48 -2.24 5.50
N ARG A 21 -7.67 -0.91 5.43
CA ARG A 21 -7.75 0.01 6.58
C ARG A 21 -6.50 -0.03 7.48
N ILE A 22 -5.34 -0.29 6.86
CA ILE A 22 -4.02 -0.33 7.49
C ILE A 22 -3.16 0.89 7.11
N GLU A 23 -3.75 1.93 6.51
CA GLU A 23 -3.02 3.11 6.04
C GLU A 23 -2.29 3.84 7.16
N THR A 24 -2.87 3.86 8.37
CA THR A 24 -2.21 4.49 9.52
C THR A 24 -0.95 3.71 9.91
N HIS A 25 -1.03 2.37 9.90
CA HIS A 25 0.10 1.50 10.16
C HIS A 25 1.20 1.66 9.10
N ALA A 26 0.85 1.58 7.81
CA ALA A 26 1.80 1.74 6.71
C ALA A 26 2.52 3.11 6.75
N LEU A 27 1.78 4.19 7.04
CA LEU A 27 2.38 5.52 7.19
C LEU A 27 3.24 5.65 8.45
N GLN A 28 2.86 5.01 9.56
CA GLN A 28 3.67 4.94 10.78
C GLN A 28 5.00 4.23 10.54
N VAL A 29 4.96 3.05 9.89
CA VAL A 29 6.17 2.30 9.53
C VAL A 29 7.06 3.11 8.60
N ALA A 30 6.50 3.73 7.56
CA ALA A 30 7.23 4.65 6.68
C ALA A 30 7.92 5.79 7.44
N TYR A 31 7.21 6.42 8.38
CA TYR A 31 7.75 7.51 9.20
C TYR A 31 8.86 7.02 10.14
N ILE A 32 8.66 5.92 10.85
CA ILE A 32 9.67 5.40 11.78
C ILE A 32 10.91 4.96 11.01
N ALA A 33 10.72 4.16 9.96
CA ALA A 33 11.78 3.64 9.11
C ALA A 33 12.62 4.74 8.46
N LYS A 34 11.99 5.80 7.92
CA LYS A 34 12.75 6.90 7.31
C LYS A 34 13.54 7.71 8.32
N ASN A 35 13.04 7.87 9.55
CA ASN A 35 13.77 8.60 10.58
C ASN A 35 14.96 7.79 11.11
N ILE A 36 14.78 6.47 11.33
CA ILE A 36 15.88 5.56 11.66
C ILE A 36 16.91 5.52 10.54
N GLY A 37 16.46 5.32 9.29
CA GLY A 37 17.32 5.32 8.11
C GLY A 37 18.11 6.61 7.96
N ARG A 38 17.48 7.78 8.17
CA ARG A 38 18.16 9.08 8.13
C ARG A 38 19.27 9.18 9.15
N GLU A 39 19.03 8.75 10.39
CA GLU A 39 20.05 8.73 11.44
C GLU A 39 21.25 7.84 11.07
N MET A 40 20.98 6.79 10.29
CA MET A 40 21.98 5.84 9.80
C MET A 40 22.60 6.24 8.44
N GLY A 41 22.23 7.40 7.88
CA GLY A 41 22.75 7.90 6.60
C GLY A 41 22.12 7.30 5.34
N LEU A 42 21.00 6.59 5.44
CA LEU A 42 20.23 6.08 4.31
C LEU A 42 19.34 7.18 3.70
N GLU A 43 19.04 7.03 2.41
CA GLU A 43 18.15 7.95 1.70
C GLU A 43 16.71 7.85 2.23
N THR A 44 16.14 8.98 2.66
CA THR A 44 14.83 9.03 3.30
C THR A 44 13.70 8.60 2.37
N TRP A 45 13.76 8.95 1.08
CA TRP A 45 12.73 8.61 0.12
C TRP A 45 12.60 7.10 -0.08
N LYS A 46 13.73 6.36 -0.09
CA LYS A 46 13.75 4.89 -0.16
C LYS A 46 13.05 4.28 1.04
N MET A 47 13.49 4.63 2.24
CA MET A 47 12.91 4.11 3.49
C MET A 47 11.44 4.48 3.67
N ASN A 48 11.06 5.70 3.27
CA ASN A 48 9.68 6.16 3.30
C ASN A 48 8.79 5.33 2.35
N THR A 49 9.26 5.07 1.13
CA THR A 49 8.49 4.33 0.13
C THR A 49 8.43 2.84 0.46
N ILE A 50 9.55 2.22 0.82
CA ILE A 50 9.61 0.80 1.17
C ILE A 50 8.90 0.51 2.48
N GLY A 51 9.03 1.37 3.50
CA GLY A 51 8.26 1.25 4.73
C GLY A 51 6.75 1.39 4.52
N PHE A 52 6.31 2.20 3.55
CA PHE A 52 4.90 2.26 3.15
C PHE A 52 4.43 0.97 2.45
N LEU A 53 5.29 0.35 1.64
CA LEU A 53 4.96 -0.82 0.82
C LEU A 53 5.19 -2.17 1.51
N HIS A 54 5.82 -2.23 2.69
CA HIS A 54 6.21 -3.50 3.33
C HIS A 54 5.07 -4.53 3.40
N ASP A 55 3.87 -4.04 3.74
CA ASP A 55 2.64 -4.82 3.91
C ASP A 55 1.74 -4.83 2.68
N ILE A 56 2.20 -4.39 1.51
CA ILE A 56 1.38 -4.37 0.29
C ILE A 56 0.89 -5.78 -0.09
N GLY A 57 1.59 -6.82 0.36
CA GLY A 57 1.18 -8.21 0.20
C GLY A 57 -0.10 -8.58 0.96
N LEU A 58 -0.51 -7.82 1.98
CA LEU A 58 -1.81 -8.01 2.67
C LEU A 58 -3.00 -7.70 1.75
N LEU A 59 -2.78 -6.96 0.66
CA LEU A 59 -3.75 -6.82 -0.42
C LEU A 59 -3.89 -8.10 -1.27
N ASN A 60 -3.26 -9.22 -0.90
CA ASN A 60 -3.54 -10.55 -1.43
C ASN A 60 -5.06 -10.78 -1.41
N PRO A 61 -5.70 -10.94 -2.57
CA PRO A 61 -7.16 -10.95 -2.58
C PRO A 61 -7.77 -12.22 -1.97
N VAL A 62 -6.99 -13.28 -1.78
CA VAL A 62 -7.39 -14.43 -0.94
C VAL A 62 -7.64 -13.98 0.49
N HIS A 63 -6.71 -13.24 1.09
CA HIS A 63 -6.83 -12.69 2.44
C HIS A 63 -7.93 -11.63 2.52
N VAL A 64 -7.98 -10.70 1.55
CA VAL A 64 -9.03 -9.68 1.48
C VAL A 64 -10.43 -10.32 1.46
N ASN A 65 -10.61 -11.38 0.67
CA ASN A 65 -11.87 -12.12 0.61
C ASN A 65 -12.21 -12.82 1.92
N GLN A 66 -11.24 -13.42 2.60
CA GLN A 66 -11.45 -14.08 3.89
C GLN A 66 -11.82 -13.05 4.98
N ILE A 67 -11.06 -11.96 5.09
CA ILE A 67 -11.35 -10.86 6.02
C ILE A 67 -12.74 -10.30 5.80
N GLN A 68 -13.10 -10.04 4.54
CA GLN A 68 -14.40 -9.47 4.22
C GLN A 68 -15.56 -10.44 4.57
N LYS A 69 -15.37 -11.75 4.41
CA LYS A 69 -16.38 -12.76 4.78
C LYS A 69 -16.53 -12.92 6.29
N ILE A 70 -15.42 -12.89 7.03
CA ILE A 70 -15.41 -13.18 8.47
C ILE A 70 -15.78 -11.93 9.28
N TYR A 71 -15.15 -10.80 8.99
CA TYR A 71 -15.25 -9.57 9.79
C TYR A 71 -15.98 -8.45 9.06
N GLY A 72 -15.92 -8.44 7.73
CA GLY A 72 -16.24 -7.28 6.91
C GLY A 72 -15.09 -6.26 6.92
N ILE A 73 -14.82 -5.63 5.77
CA ILE A 73 -13.69 -4.69 5.61
C ILE A 73 -13.74 -3.56 6.64
N GLU A 74 -14.94 -3.06 6.98
CA GLU A 74 -15.09 -1.93 7.89
C GLU A 74 -14.68 -2.25 9.34
N LYS A 75 -14.70 -3.53 9.75
CA LYS A 75 -14.38 -3.95 11.12
C LYS A 75 -13.03 -4.66 11.23
N ALA A 76 -12.36 -4.87 10.11
CA ALA A 76 -11.06 -5.52 10.08
C ALA A 76 -10.01 -4.66 10.79
N THR A 77 -9.21 -5.30 11.64
CA THR A 77 -8.05 -4.72 12.31
C THR A 77 -6.77 -5.31 11.72
N LEU A 78 -5.62 -4.66 11.93
CA LEU A 78 -4.31 -5.19 11.51
C LEU A 78 -4.09 -6.63 12.02
N ASN A 79 -4.43 -6.91 13.27
CA ASN A 79 -4.32 -8.25 13.86
C ASN A 79 -5.16 -9.31 13.12
N ASN A 80 -6.30 -8.92 12.53
CA ASN A 80 -7.09 -9.84 11.72
C ASN A 80 -6.33 -10.20 10.43
N TRP A 81 -5.70 -9.23 9.78
CA TRP A 81 -4.88 -9.45 8.59
C TRP A 81 -3.67 -10.35 8.88
N ILE A 82 -2.92 -10.03 9.93
CA ILE A 82 -1.75 -10.81 10.37
C ILE A 82 -2.16 -12.24 10.75
N SER A 83 -3.35 -12.45 11.35
CA SER A 83 -3.80 -13.80 11.73
C SER A 83 -4.06 -14.74 10.54
N LEU A 84 -4.23 -14.20 9.33
CA LEU A 84 -4.37 -14.98 8.10
C LEU A 84 -3.03 -15.22 7.41
N ASP A 85 -1.97 -14.56 7.87
CA ASP A 85 -0.64 -14.72 7.34
C ASP A 85 -0.07 -16.06 7.81
N THR A 86 0.15 -16.97 6.86
CA THR A 86 0.65 -18.33 7.10
C THR A 86 1.88 -18.56 6.25
N ASP A 87 2.73 -19.54 6.62
CA ASP A 87 3.96 -19.85 5.87
C ASP A 87 3.73 -20.10 4.37
N SER A 88 2.55 -20.58 3.97
CA SER A 88 2.19 -20.82 2.56
C SER A 88 1.70 -19.59 1.80
N ASP A 89 1.18 -18.58 2.50
CA ASP A 89 0.58 -17.36 1.93
C ASP A 89 1.21 -16.09 2.55
N ASN A 90 2.52 -16.14 2.82
CA ASN A 90 3.25 -15.09 3.50
C ASN A 90 3.19 -13.76 2.72
N HIS A 91 2.65 -12.72 3.36
CA HIS A 91 2.48 -11.39 2.78
C HIS A 91 3.81 -10.75 2.36
N SER A 92 4.93 -11.06 3.02
CA SER A 92 6.25 -10.51 2.66
C SER A 92 6.68 -11.00 1.28
N VAL A 93 6.46 -12.29 0.98
CA VAL A 93 6.77 -12.91 -0.33
C VAL A 93 5.83 -12.40 -1.42
N ILE A 94 4.53 -12.26 -1.11
CA ILE A 94 3.55 -11.71 -2.06
C ILE A 94 3.85 -10.23 -2.32
N GLY A 95 4.17 -9.48 -1.27
CA GLY A 95 4.58 -8.08 -1.31
C GLY A 95 5.81 -7.90 -2.19
N ALA A 96 6.84 -8.72 -2.01
CA ALA A 96 8.03 -8.72 -2.85
C ALA A 96 7.69 -8.95 -4.34
N ARG A 97 6.81 -9.90 -4.65
CA ARG A 97 6.33 -10.11 -6.03
C ARG A 97 5.60 -8.89 -6.58
N ILE A 98 4.74 -8.25 -5.79
CA ILE A 98 4.05 -7.02 -6.19
C ILE A 98 5.07 -5.90 -6.46
N VAL A 99 5.99 -5.65 -5.52
CA VAL A 99 7.00 -4.59 -5.61
C VAL A 99 7.96 -4.80 -6.78
N SER A 100 8.33 -6.05 -7.10
CA SER A 100 9.16 -6.37 -8.26
C SER A 100 8.57 -5.93 -9.61
N ASN A 101 7.26 -5.64 -9.66
CA ASN A 101 6.55 -5.13 -10.84
C ASN A 101 6.34 -3.60 -10.81
N ILE A 102 6.84 -2.90 -9.79
CA ILE A 102 6.79 -1.43 -9.68
C ILE A 102 8.18 -0.88 -10.01
N SER A 103 8.31 -0.25 -11.18
CA SER A 103 9.60 -0.05 -11.84
C SER A 103 10.64 0.75 -11.05
N ASP A 104 10.23 1.76 -10.27
CA ASP A 104 11.13 2.62 -9.49
C ASP A 104 11.53 2.04 -8.12
N VAL A 105 10.91 0.95 -7.69
CA VAL A 105 11.21 0.26 -6.42
C VAL A 105 11.44 -1.24 -6.57
N ALA A 106 11.44 -1.76 -7.80
CA ALA A 106 11.57 -3.20 -8.08
C ALA A 106 12.86 -3.80 -7.51
N GLU A 107 13.94 -3.01 -7.44
CA GLU A 107 15.21 -3.45 -6.85
C GLU A 107 15.10 -3.75 -5.35
N PHE A 108 14.14 -3.15 -4.64
CA PHE A 108 13.94 -3.35 -3.20
C PHE A 108 12.95 -4.47 -2.87
N ALA A 109 12.55 -5.29 -3.85
CA ALA A 109 11.64 -6.40 -3.63
C ALA A 109 12.17 -7.39 -2.56
N ASP A 110 13.49 -7.60 -2.48
CA ASP A 110 14.09 -8.47 -1.47
C ASP A 110 14.03 -7.85 -0.07
N VAL A 111 14.06 -6.52 0.06
CA VAL A 111 13.83 -5.81 1.33
C VAL A 111 12.45 -6.15 1.88
N ILE A 112 11.43 -6.14 1.00
CA ILE A 112 10.06 -6.51 1.33
C ILE A 112 9.97 -8.00 1.68
N GLU A 113 10.67 -8.89 1.00
CA GLU A 113 10.64 -10.32 1.35
C GLU A 113 11.22 -10.58 2.75
N LYS A 114 12.34 -9.91 3.06
CA LYS A 114 13.17 -10.14 4.25
C LYS A 114 12.72 -9.37 5.49
N HIS A 115 11.70 -8.51 5.43
CA HIS A 115 11.42 -7.59 6.54
C HIS A 115 10.94 -8.24 7.84
N HIS A 116 10.63 -9.53 7.87
CA HIS A 116 10.38 -10.32 9.09
C HIS A 116 11.58 -11.20 9.51
N TYR A 117 12.71 -11.09 8.81
CA TYR A 117 13.87 -11.94 9.10
C TYR A 117 14.49 -11.54 10.44
N HIS A 118 14.85 -12.56 11.21
CA HIS A 118 15.63 -12.37 12.42
C HIS A 118 17.02 -11.81 12.08
N LYS A 119 17.57 -10.90 12.92
CA LYS A 119 18.87 -10.24 12.67
C LYS A 119 20.03 -11.18 12.32
N ALA A 120 19.97 -12.44 12.76
CA ALA A 120 21.01 -13.44 12.52
C ALA A 120 21.12 -13.86 11.04
N LEU A 121 20.08 -13.58 10.24
CA LEU A 121 20.03 -13.87 8.80
C LEU A 121 20.36 -12.65 7.92
N LEU A 122 20.60 -11.49 8.53
CA LEU A 122 20.81 -10.22 7.83
C LEU A 122 22.27 -9.77 7.94
N ASP A 123 22.87 -9.34 6.83
CA ASP A 123 24.22 -8.80 6.79
C ASP A 123 24.20 -7.26 6.88
N THR A 124 24.72 -6.70 7.98
CA THR A 124 24.74 -5.23 8.16
C THR A 124 25.65 -4.49 7.18
N SER A 125 26.49 -5.18 6.41
CA SER A 125 27.27 -4.58 5.33
C SER A 125 26.49 -4.44 4.01
N ASN A 126 25.35 -5.14 3.89
CA ASN A 126 24.45 -5.05 2.76
C ASN A 126 23.35 -4.02 3.03
N GLU A 127 23.17 -3.05 2.11
CA GLU A 127 22.18 -1.98 2.27
C GLU A 127 20.74 -2.53 2.37
N HIS A 128 20.38 -3.51 1.54
CA HIS A 128 19.01 -4.06 1.52
C HIS A 128 18.69 -4.84 2.80
N ASP A 129 19.65 -5.63 3.31
CA ASP A 129 19.48 -6.32 4.59
C ASP A 129 19.38 -5.34 5.76
N MET A 130 20.14 -4.23 5.72
CA MET A 130 20.01 -3.14 6.68
C MET A 130 18.62 -2.49 6.61
N MET A 131 18.14 -2.18 5.40
CA MET A 131 16.81 -1.63 5.18
C MET A 131 15.73 -2.58 5.73
N ALA A 132 15.84 -3.89 5.44
CA ALA A 132 14.88 -4.90 5.90
C ALA A 132 14.83 -4.96 7.43
N GLY A 133 15.98 -4.93 8.10
CA GLY A 133 16.03 -4.89 9.56
C GLY A 133 15.51 -3.59 10.17
N ILE A 134 15.61 -2.45 9.47
CA ILE A 134 14.97 -1.19 9.89
C ILE A 134 13.46 -1.27 9.72
N ILE A 135 12.96 -1.83 8.61
CA ILE A 135 11.52 -2.05 8.41
C ILE A 135 10.97 -2.98 9.49
N HIS A 136 11.65 -4.09 9.81
CA HIS A 136 11.26 -5.01 10.87
C HIS A 136 11.08 -4.28 12.21
N LEU A 137 12.07 -3.46 12.60
CA LEU A 137 12.00 -2.70 13.84
C LEU A 137 10.87 -1.66 13.82
N ALA A 138 10.69 -0.96 12.68
CA ALA A 138 9.66 0.05 12.52
C ALA A 138 8.24 -0.55 12.57
N ASP A 139 8.04 -1.72 11.98
CA ASP A 139 6.80 -2.49 12.03
C ASP A 139 6.44 -2.83 13.50
N ALA A 140 7.37 -3.45 14.23
CA ALA A 140 7.16 -3.80 15.64
C ALA A 140 6.80 -2.58 16.52
N ILE A 141 7.44 -1.43 16.30
CA ILE A 141 7.11 -0.18 17.00
C ILE A 141 5.68 0.28 16.65
N SER A 142 5.31 0.26 15.37
CA SER A 142 3.97 0.67 14.93
C SER A 142 2.89 -0.25 15.50
N VAL A 143 3.09 -1.58 15.47
CA VAL A 143 2.17 -2.55 16.07
C VAL A 143 1.96 -2.25 17.55
N ALA A 144 3.03 -2.04 18.32
CA ALA A 144 2.93 -1.73 19.74
C ALA A 144 2.15 -0.42 20.01
N LEU A 145 2.36 0.61 19.18
CA LEU A 145 1.63 1.89 19.27
C LEU A 145 0.14 1.77 18.90
N LEU A 146 -0.25 0.80 18.08
CA LEU A 146 -1.65 0.56 17.71
C LEU A 146 -2.40 -0.28 18.73
N THR A 147 -1.69 -1.15 19.47
CA THR A 147 -2.30 -2.05 20.45
C THR A 147 -2.48 -1.45 21.84
N GLU A 148 -1.66 -0.47 22.21
CA GLU A 148 -1.69 0.19 23.53
C GLU A 148 -2.22 1.62 23.44
N VAL A 149 -2.77 2.15 24.54
CA VAL A 149 -3.14 3.57 24.59
C VAL A 149 -1.85 4.39 24.50
N PRO A 150 -1.69 5.27 23.49
CA PRO A 150 -0.46 6.05 23.37
C PRO A 150 -0.26 6.93 24.61
N GLY A 151 0.86 6.73 25.30
CA GLY A 151 1.12 7.37 26.58
C GLY A 151 2.54 7.13 27.08
N HIS A 152 2.89 7.78 28.19
CA HIS A 152 4.25 7.70 28.76
C HIS A 152 4.65 6.26 29.10
N GLU A 153 3.74 5.46 29.67
CA GLU A 153 4.01 4.06 30.02
C GLU A 153 4.26 3.19 28.78
N THR A 154 3.43 3.33 27.74
CA THR A 154 3.59 2.67 26.43
C THR A 154 4.95 2.97 25.82
N VAL A 155 5.37 4.24 25.82
CA VAL A 155 6.70 4.64 25.31
C VAL A 155 7.83 3.97 26.09
N LEU A 156 7.74 3.95 27.44
CA LEU A 156 8.73 3.27 28.27
C LEU A 156 8.77 1.77 28.02
N ASN A 157 7.60 1.14 27.83
CA ASN A 157 7.48 -0.29 27.55
C ASN A 157 8.10 -0.64 26.20
N ILE A 158 7.76 0.09 25.14
CA ILE A 158 8.32 -0.12 23.79
C ILE A 158 9.85 -0.01 23.82
N ARG A 159 10.38 1.07 24.41
CA ARG A 159 11.85 1.26 24.52
C ARG A 159 12.51 0.12 25.30
N LYS A 160 11.90 -0.30 26.41
CA LYS A 160 12.40 -1.42 27.22
C LYS A 160 12.35 -2.75 26.46
N GLN A 161 11.28 -3.03 25.73
CA GLN A 161 11.14 -4.25 24.94
C GLN A 161 12.19 -4.32 23.83
N ILE A 162 12.34 -3.25 23.05
CA ILE A 162 13.32 -3.18 21.96
C ILE A 162 14.75 -3.30 22.48
N LYS A 163 15.08 -2.58 23.56
CA LYS A 163 16.43 -2.61 24.16
C LYS A 163 16.84 -4.01 24.65
N ASN A 164 15.88 -4.81 25.11
CA ASN A 164 16.13 -6.14 25.63
C ASN A 164 15.95 -7.25 24.58
N SER A 165 15.51 -6.90 23.37
CA SER A 165 15.26 -7.87 22.30
C SER A 165 16.56 -8.25 21.61
N GLU A 166 16.72 -9.55 21.33
CA GLU A 166 17.77 -10.05 20.46
C GLU A 166 17.34 -10.16 18.99
N GLU A 167 16.15 -9.69 18.63
CA GLU A 167 15.56 -9.86 17.30
C GLU A 167 16.06 -8.86 16.26
N TYR A 168 16.37 -7.63 16.70
CA TYR A 168 16.60 -6.49 15.83
C TYR A 168 18.09 -6.17 15.61
N LEU A 169 18.39 -5.57 14.45
CA LEU A 169 19.74 -5.10 14.11
C LEU A 169 20.22 -4.04 15.12
N LYS A 170 21.40 -4.25 15.69
CA LYS A 170 21.98 -3.35 16.70
C LYS A 170 22.07 -1.89 16.22
N PRO A 171 22.59 -1.59 15.01
CA PRO A 171 22.63 -0.20 14.51
C PRO A 171 21.25 0.46 14.44
N ALA A 172 20.21 -0.28 14.03
CA ALA A 172 18.84 0.22 13.96
C ALA A 172 18.28 0.51 15.36
N THR A 173 18.53 -0.37 16.35
CA THR A 173 18.10 -0.14 17.74
C THR A 173 18.81 1.03 18.41
N GLU A 174 20.08 1.29 18.07
CA GLU A 174 20.84 2.44 18.58
C GLU A 174 20.31 3.76 18.03
N ALA A 175 20.03 3.81 16.72
CA ALA A 175 19.38 4.96 16.08
C ALA A 175 17.98 5.22 16.66
N PHE A 176 17.19 4.15 16.87
CA PHE A 176 15.88 4.27 17.53
C PHE A 176 15.99 4.78 18.97
N GLU A 177 16.96 4.32 19.76
CA GLU A 177 17.14 4.79 21.15
C GLU A 177 17.47 6.29 21.21
N PHE A 178 18.24 6.79 20.24
CA PHE A 178 18.48 8.23 20.09
C PHE A 178 17.21 9.00 19.76
N LEU A 179 16.48 8.58 18.72
CA LEU A 179 15.24 9.24 18.25
C LEU A 179 14.13 9.22 19.31
N SER A 180 13.97 8.09 19.99
CA SER A 180 12.94 7.86 21.00
C SER A 180 13.15 8.65 22.30
N GLY A 181 14.33 9.26 22.48
CA GLY A 181 14.58 10.26 23.51
C GLY A 181 13.83 11.58 23.31
N ASN A 182 13.32 11.83 22.10
CA ASN A 182 12.58 13.04 21.76
C ASN A 182 11.06 12.77 21.75
N LEU A 183 10.29 13.50 22.56
CA LEU A 183 8.81 13.38 22.59
C LEU A 183 8.16 13.73 21.25
N GLY A 184 8.76 14.63 20.47
CA GLY A 184 8.27 14.99 19.14
C GLY A 184 8.25 13.81 18.16
N PHE A 185 9.18 12.86 18.29
CA PHE A 185 9.17 11.62 17.49
C PHE A 185 7.89 10.81 17.77
N TRP A 186 7.57 10.61 19.04
CA TRP A 186 6.39 9.83 19.46
C TRP A 186 5.08 10.49 19.07
N TRP A 187 4.93 11.80 19.29
CA TRP A 187 3.71 12.52 18.88
C TRP A 187 3.52 12.48 17.36
N SER A 188 4.60 12.63 16.59
CA SER A 188 4.56 12.52 15.13
C SER A 188 4.14 11.12 14.67
N CYS A 189 4.55 10.06 15.37
CA CYS A 189 4.13 8.70 15.07
C CYS A 189 2.62 8.48 15.29
N THR A 190 1.94 9.30 16.07
CA THR A 190 0.50 9.12 16.38
C THR A 190 -0.43 10.10 15.67
N ASP A 191 0.14 11.14 15.06
CA ASP A 191 -0.62 12.18 14.39
C ASP A 191 -0.76 11.88 12.89
N LYS A 192 -1.99 11.62 12.44
CA LYS A 192 -2.27 11.21 11.06
C LYS A 192 -1.94 12.27 10.02
N ASP A 193 -2.09 13.55 10.35
CA ASP A 193 -1.81 14.65 9.43
C ASP A 193 -0.29 14.83 9.26
N ILE A 194 0.46 14.69 10.36
CA ILE A 194 1.92 14.66 10.31
C ILE A 194 2.39 13.47 9.49
N LEU A 195 1.90 12.25 9.76
CA LEU A 195 2.28 11.05 9.02
C LEU A 195 2.04 11.20 7.51
N PHE A 196 0.85 11.68 7.11
CA PHE A 196 0.52 11.88 5.70
C PHE A 196 1.39 12.96 5.05
N SER A 197 1.58 14.10 5.71
CA SER A 197 2.38 15.21 5.18
C SER A 197 3.85 14.83 5.02
N GLU A 198 4.42 14.15 6.02
CA GLU A 198 5.78 13.63 6.03
C GLU A 198 5.99 12.55 4.96
N PHE A 199 5.00 11.67 4.75
CA PHE A 199 5.03 10.68 3.68
C PHE A 199 5.03 11.35 2.30
N SER A 200 4.04 12.21 2.04
CA SER A 200 3.84 12.87 0.74
C SER A 200 5.00 13.79 0.35
N ARG A 201 5.64 14.45 1.33
CA ARG A 201 6.79 15.34 1.09
C ARG A 201 8.02 14.56 0.59
N ASP A 202 8.26 13.38 1.14
CA ASP A 202 9.49 12.61 0.88
C ASP A 202 9.32 11.64 -0.32
N LEU A 203 8.13 11.57 -0.94
CA LEU A 203 7.93 10.85 -2.20
C LEU A 203 8.62 11.57 -3.35
N GLU A 204 9.38 10.82 -4.16
CA GLU A 204 9.91 11.33 -5.42
C GLU A 204 8.77 11.60 -6.41
N GLU A 205 8.86 12.73 -7.13
CA GLU A 205 7.89 13.14 -8.14
C GLU A 205 8.54 13.12 -9.53
N LYS A 206 8.61 11.93 -10.13
CA LYS A 206 9.16 11.70 -11.47
C LYS A 206 8.01 11.40 -12.45
N PRO A 207 8.02 11.96 -13.68
CA PRO A 207 7.06 11.57 -14.71
C PRO A 207 7.17 10.08 -15.02
N LEU A 208 6.04 9.39 -15.13
CA LEU A 208 6.01 7.99 -15.53
C LEU A 208 6.08 7.86 -17.04
N GLU A 209 6.90 6.91 -17.47
CA GLU A 209 6.86 6.41 -18.84
C GLU A 209 5.63 5.52 -19.05
N ASN A 210 5.17 5.43 -20.30
CA ASN A 210 4.02 4.59 -20.68
C ASN A 210 4.20 3.13 -20.27
N SER A 211 5.43 2.62 -20.28
CA SER A 211 5.81 1.27 -19.83
C SER A 211 5.55 1.09 -18.32
N HIS A 212 6.00 2.03 -17.49
CA HIS A 212 5.82 2.01 -16.04
C HIS A 212 4.34 2.16 -15.64
N LEU A 213 3.58 2.98 -16.37
CA LEU A 213 2.14 3.09 -16.16
C LEU A 213 1.41 1.79 -16.48
N GLN A 214 1.87 1.04 -17.50
CA GLN A 214 1.31 -0.27 -17.84
C GLN A 214 1.60 -1.31 -16.77
N THR A 215 2.85 -1.40 -16.29
CA THR A 215 3.23 -2.35 -15.23
C THR A 215 2.51 -2.04 -13.93
N PHE A 216 2.41 -0.76 -13.54
CA PHE A 216 1.62 -0.35 -12.39
C PHE A 216 0.14 -0.68 -12.55
N GLY A 217 -0.45 -0.43 -13.73
CA GLY A 217 -1.82 -0.84 -14.02
C GLY A 217 -2.03 -2.34 -13.88
N ASN A 218 -1.04 -3.17 -14.23
CA ASN A 218 -1.10 -4.62 -14.03
C ASN A 218 -1.04 -4.99 -12.53
N VAL A 219 -0.24 -4.29 -11.73
CA VAL A 219 -0.21 -4.46 -10.27
C VAL A 219 -1.57 -4.15 -9.66
N LEU A 220 -2.18 -3.02 -10.03
CA LEU A 220 -3.52 -2.65 -9.55
C LEU A 220 -4.57 -3.68 -9.96
N MET A 221 -4.52 -4.17 -11.20
CA MET A 221 -5.41 -5.26 -11.63
C MET A 221 -5.18 -6.55 -10.84
N TYR A 222 -3.93 -6.95 -10.58
CA TYR A 222 -3.65 -8.13 -9.77
C TYR A 222 -4.30 -8.04 -8.38
N ILE A 223 -4.22 -6.85 -7.76
CA ILE A 223 -4.85 -6.56 -6.47
C ILE A 223 -6.39 -6.59 -6.58
N VAL A 224 -6.98 -6.05 -7.65
CA VAL A 224 -8.45 -5.99 -7.81
C VAL A 224 -9.07 -7.31 -8.23
N ASP A 225 -8.48 -7.96 -9.23
CA ASP A 225 -9.12 -8.98 -10.05
C ASP A 225 -9.24 -10.33 -9.34
N VAL A 226 -8.41 -10.65 -8.35
CA VAL A 226 -8.51 -11.93 -7.60
C VAL A 226 -9.64 -11.86 -6.55
N LYS A 227 -10.25 -10.69 -6.33
CA LYS A 227 -11.38 -10.55 -5.41
C LYS A 227 -12.64 -11.28 -5.90
N SER A 228 -12.91 -11.32 -7.21
CA SER A 228 -14.04 -12.09 -7.77
C SER A 228 -13.59 -13.08 -8.82
N ARG A 229 -14.19 -14.28 -8.85
CA ARG A 229 -13.87 -15.33 -9.84
C ARG A 229 -14.13 -14.93 -11.30
N PHE A 230 -14.74 -13.77 -11.55
CA PHE A 230 -15.19 -13.32 -12.87
C PHE A 230 -14.32 -12.25 -13.56
N THR A 231 -13.24 -11.75 -12.94
CA THR A 231 -12.69 -10.44 -13.32
C THR A 231 -11.33 -10.40 -14.04
N THR A 232 -10.44 -11.39 -13.91
CA THR A 232 -9.08 -11.32 -14.50
C THR A 232 -9.10 -11.12 -16.02
N ASN A 233 -9.90 -11.94 -16.72
CA ASN A 233 -10.02 -11.76 -18.16
C ASN A 233 -10.90 -10.56 -18.53
N HIS A 234 -11.73 -10.03 -17.63
CA HIS A 234 -12.69 -8.98 -17.96
C HIS A 234 -12.07 -7.59 -17.98
N THR A 235 -11.40 -7.19 -16.90
CA THR A 235 -10.75 -5.88 -16.79
C THR A 235 -9.67 -5.73 -17.86
N GLU A 236 -8.87 -6.78 -18.08
CA GLU A 236 -7.83 -6.80 -19.11
C GLU A 236 -8.42 -6.70 -20.54
N ARG A 237 -9.50 -7.44 -20.84
CA ARG A 237 -10.21 -7.31 -22.13
C ARG A 237 -10.77 -5.90 -22.33
N ILE A 238 -11.40 -5.30 -21.32
CA ILE A 238 -11.93 -3.94 -21.43
C ILE A 238 -10.79 -2.95 -21.68
N ALA A 239 -9.69 -3.03 -20.94
CA ALA A 239 -8.55 -2.15 -21.14
C ALA A 239 -7.99 -2.26 -22.56
N TYR A 240 -7.79 -3.48 -23.06
CA TYR A 240 -7.28 -3.72 -24.41
C TYR A 240 -8.26 -3.24 -25.49
N LEU A 241 -9.55 -3.55 -25.37
CA LEU A 241 -10.57 -3.08 -26.32
C LEU A 241 -10.68 -1.55 -26.32
N SER A 242 -10.64 -0.91 -25.15
CA SER A 242 -10.67 0.55 -25.03
C SER A 242 -9.47 1.19 -25.70
N LYS A 243 -8.27 0.61 -25.58
CA LYS A 243 -7.07 1.04 -26.32
C LYS A 243 -7.23 0.91 -27.82
N LEU A 244 -7.75 -0.21 -28.32
CA LEU A 244 -8.01 -0.43 -29.75
C LEU A 244 -9.05 0.55 -30.31
N LEU A 245 -10.12 0.85 -29.54
CA LEU A 245 -11.12 1.84 -29.95
C LEU A 245 -10.51 3.24 -30.02
N ALA A 246 -9.67 3.62 -29.06
CA ALA A 246 -8.93 4.88 -29.09
C ALA A 246 -7.97 4.97 -30.27
N GLU A 247 -7.33 3.85 -30.65
CA GLU A 247 -6.50 3.75 -31.85
C GLU A 247 -7.31 3.99 -33.13
N LYS A 248 -8.46 3.32 -33.26
CA LYS A 248 -9.37 3.48 -34.41
C LYS A 248 -9.98 4.87 -34.49
N ALA A 249 -10.13 5.55 -33.36
CA ALA A 249 -10.57 6.93 -33.28
C ALA A 249 -9.43 7.95 -33.52
N HIS A 250 -8.21 7.48 -33.80
CA HIS A 250 -7.04 8.32 -34.08
C HIS A 250 -6.70 9.32 -32.96
N LEU A 251 -6.91 8.93 -31.69
CA LEU A 251 -6.73 9.83 -30.54
C LEU A 251 -5.25 10.12 -30.18
N GLY A 252 -4.30 9.45 -30.84
CA GLY A 252 -2.87 9.56 -30.55
C GLY A 252 -2.43 8.69 -29.37
N GLU A 253 -1.14 8.37 -29.30
CA GLU A 253 -0.58 7.41 -28.33
C GLU A 253 -0.84 7.82 -26.87
N GLU A 254 -0.71 9.10 -26.56
CA GLU A 254 -0.94 9.63 -25.23
C GLU A 254 -2.38 9.38 -24.75
N ARG A 255 -3.39 9.76 -25.55
CA ARG A 255 -4.81 9.56 -25.18
C ARG A 255 -5.21 8.09 -25.20
N MET A 256 -4.61 7.28 -26.07
CA MET A 256 -4.78 5.82 -26.05
C MET A 256 -4.31 5.23 -24.72
N MET A 257 -3.17 5.68 -24.19
CA MET A 257 -2.65 5.22 -22.90
C MET A 257 -3.49 5.70 -21.71
N GLU A 258 -4.04 6.92 -21.79
CA GLU A 258 -5.00 7.43 -20.80
C GLU A 258 -6.25 6.55 -20.72
N VAL A 259 -6.86 6.27 -21.88
CA VAL A 259 -8.06 5.43 -21.97
C VAL A 259 -7.76 4.00 -21.49
N PHE A 260 -6.59 3.45 -21.84
CA PHE A 260 -6.15 2.15 -21.38
C PHE A 260 -6.00 2.08 -19.85
N PHE A 261 -5.31 3.06 -19.25
CA PHE A 261 -5.11 3.11 -17.81
C PHE A 261 -6.42 3.37 -17.06
N ALA A 262 -7.24 4.31 -17.54
CA ALA A 262 -8.58 4.58 -17.00
C ALA A 262 -9.43 3.29 -16.98
N ALA A 263 -9.42 2.52 -18.06
CA ALA A 263 -10.13 1.25 -18.14
C ALA A 263 -9.62 0.20 -17.14
N LYS A 264 -8.31 0.16 -16.86
CA LYS A 264 -7.75 -0.73 -15.81
C LYS A 264 -8.21 -0.36 -14.41
N ILE A 265 -8.35 0.94 -14.13
CA ILE A 265 -8.61 1.44 -12.77
C ILE A 265 -10.08 1.79 -12.48
N HIS A 266 -10.96 1.76 -13.50
CA HIS A 266 -12.35 2.22 -13.36
C HIS A 266 -13.14 1.49 -12.27
N ASP A 267 -12.77 0.23 -12.02
CA ASP A 267 -13.45 -0.68 -11.11
C ASP A 267 -12.68 -0.94 -9.80
N LEU A 268 -11.63 -0.15 -9.50
CA LEU A 268 -10.86 -0.28 -8.24
C LEU A 268 -11.77 -0.28 -7.00
N GLY A 269 -12.83 0.51 -7.01
CA GLY A 269 -13.80 0.62 -5.91
C GLY A 269 -14.59 -0.66 -5.64
N LYS A 270 -14.62 -1.64 -6.56
CA LYS A 270 -15.21 -2.97 -6.30
C LYS A 270 -14.46 -3.69 -5.17
N MET A 271 -13.22 -3.30 -4.89
CA MET A 271 -12.46 -3.77 -3.73
C MET A 271 -13.08 -3.36 -2.39
N ALA A 272 -13.88 -2.29 -2.33
CA ALA A 272 -14.62 -1.91 -1.13
C ALA A 272 -16.01 -2.58 -1.03
N THR A 273 -16.58 -3.08 -2.14
CA THR A 273 -17.92 -3.69 -2.15
C THR A 273 -17.94 -5.06 -1.43
N PRO A 274 -18.93 -5.36 -0.57
CA PRO A 274 -19.09 -6.68 0.06
C PRO A 274 -19.10 -7.83 -0.96
N ILE A 275 -18.28 -8.87 -0.75
CA ILE A 275 -18.24 -10.04 -1.64
C ILE A 275 -19.59 -10.76 -1.75
N SER A 276 -20.38 -10.77 -0.68
CA SER A 276 -21.74 -11.33 -0.65
C SER A 276 -22.72 -10.60 -1.57
N ILE A 277 -22.46 -9.32 -1.87
CA ILE A 277 -23.21 -8.51 -2.83
C ILE A 277 -22.59 -8.66 -4.22
N LEU A 278 -21.26 -8.60 -4.31
CA LEU A 278 -20.52 -8.67 -5.57
C LEU A 278 -20.75 -9.98 -6.33
N GLU A 279 -20.79 -11.11 -5.61
CA GLU A 279 -20.97 -12.45 -6.18
C GLU A 279 -22.36 -13.05 -5.88
N LYS A 280 -23.35 -12.22 -5.51
CA LYS A 280 -24.67 -12.73 -5.15
C LYS A 280 -25.30 -13.51 -6.31
N PRO A 281 -25.72 -14.77 -6.12
CA PRO A 281 -26.46 -15.48 -7.15
C PRO A 281 -27.88 -14.90 -7.26
N GLY A 282 -28.26 -14.47 -8.46
CA GLY A 282 -29.59 -13.93 -8.76
C GLY A 282 -29.67 -12.41 -8.69
N LYS A 283 -30.88 -11.86 -8.54
CA LYS A 283 -31.10 -10.41 -8.55
C LYS A 283 -30.70 -9.79 -7.21
N LEU A 284 -30.01 -8.65 -7.28
CA LEU A 284 -29.78 -7.77 -6.13
C LEU A 284 -31.11 -7.12 -5.69
N SER A 285 -31.29 -6.96 -4.38
CA SER A 285 -32.34 -6.11 -3.80
C SER A 285 -32.03 -4.63 -4.08
N SER A 286 -32.99 -3.73 -3.87
CA SER A 286 -32.77 -2.28 -4.04
C SER A 286 -31.65 -1.75 -3.14
N GLU A 287 -31.54 -2.26 -1.91
CA GLU A 287 -30.46 -1.90 -0.98
C GLU A 287 -29.10 -2.41 -1.48
N GLU A 288 -29.04 -3.66 -1.94
CA GLU A 288 -27.81 -4.24 -2.48
C GLU A 288 -27.38 -3.54 -3.77
N GLN A 289 -28.32 -3.07 -4.60
CA GLN A 289 -28.03 -2.25 -5.77
C GLN A 289 -27.47 -0.87 -5.37
N TYR A 290 -28.04 -0.23 -4.36
CA TYR A 290 -27.52 1.05 -3.83
C TYR A 290 -26.08 0.89 -3.33
N ILE A 291 -25.80 -0.16 -2.55
CA ILE A 291 -24.44 -0.49 -2.09
C ILE A 291 -23.52 -0.81 -3.27
N MET A 292 -23.99 -1.59 -4.25
CA MET A 292 -23.21 -1.92 -5.44
C MET A 292 -22.78 -0.65 -6.17
N GLN A 293 -23.69 0.30 -6.43
CA GLN A 293 -23.40 1.53 -7.19
C GLN A 293 -22.29 2.39 -6.57
N LYS A 294 -22.08 2.29 -5.25
CA LYS A 294 -21.02 3.03 -4.54
C LYS A 294 -19.61 2.75 -5.06
N HIS A 295 -19.36 1.59 -5.68
CA HIS A 295 -18.02 1.26 -6.20
C HIS A 295 -17.49 2.32 -7.19
N VAL A 296 -18.35 2.95 -7.98
CA VAL A 296 -17.95 4.01 -8.91
C VAL A 296 -17.39 5.21 -8.15
N PHE A 297 -18.08 5.61 -7.08
CA PHE A 297 -17.63 6.69 -6.21
C PHE A 297 -16.35 6.31 -5.44
N ASP A 298 -16.25 5.08 -4.95
CA ASP A 298 -15.03 4.61 -4.29
C ASP A 298 -13.84 4.54 -5.26
N SER A 299 -14.03 4.15 -6.54
CA SER A 299 -13.01 4.26 -7.60
C SER A 299 -12.58 5.72 -7.78
N PHE A 300 -13.53 6.64 -7.92
CA PHE A 300 -13.27 8.08 -8.05
C PHE A 300 -12.41 8.61 -6.90
N LEU A 301 -12.71 8.22 -5.65
CA LEU A 301 -11.89 8.60 -4.50
C LEU A 301 -10.49 7.98 -4.55
N ILE A 302 -10.36 6.70 -4.89
CA ILE A 302 -9.07 5.99 -4.94
C ILE A 302 -8.13 6.64 -5.96
N VAL A 303 -8.62 7.00 -7.14
CA VAL A 303 -7.79 7.61 -8.20
C VAL A 303 -7.37 9.04 -7.89
N GLY A 304 -7.93 9.68 -6.85
CA GLY A 304 -7.56 11.03 -6.41
C GLY A 304 -8.66 12.08 -6.52
N GLY A 305 -9.89 11.66 -6.83
CA GLY A 305 -11.05 12.56 -6.83
C GLY A 305 -10.95 13.65 -7.90
N TRP A 306 -11.48 14.83 -7.57
CA TRP A 306 -11.54 15.97 -8.49
C TRP A 306 -10.17 16.44 -8.97
N GLU A 307 -9.16 16.43 -8.11
CA GLU A 307 -7.78 16.80 -8.48
C GLU A 307 -7.26 15.92 -9.62
N ALA A 308 -7.47 14.60 -9.53
CA ALA A 308 -7.07 13.68 -10.58
C ALA A 308 -7.90 13.86 -11.87
N LEU A 309 -9.21 14.13 -11.75
CA LEU A 309 -10.07 14.42 -12.90
C LEU A 309 -9.62 15.69 -13.65
N GLU A 310 -9.38 16.78 -12.93
CA GLU A 310 -8.96 18.06 -13.50
C GLU A 310 -7.58 17.96 -14.13
N LYS A 311 -6.64 17.31 -13.43
CA LYS A 311 -5.24 17.20 -13.87
C LYS A 311 -5.07 16.26 -15.06
N HIS A 312 -5.75 15.12 -15.06
CA HIS A 312 -5.54 14.06 -16.06
C HIS A 312 -6.69 13.93 -17.07
N ARG A 313 -7.75 14.73 -16.95
CA ARG A 313 -8.97 14.64 -17.77
C ARG A 313 -9.49 13.21 -17.86
N LEU A 314 -9.32 12.47 -16.75
CA LEU A 314 -9.72 11.09 -16.60
C LEU A 314 -11.24 11.07 -16.41
N LEU A 315 -12.01 11.19 -17.50
CA LEU A 315 -13.47 11.23 -17.49
C LEU A 315 -14.02 12.60 -17.02
N GLU A 316 -14.29 13.49 -17.98
CA GLU A 316 -15.37 14.47 -17.78
C GLU A 316 -16.68 13.66 -17.73
N TRP A 317 -17.16 13.37 -16.53
CA TRP A 317 -18.51 12.87 -16.33
C TRP A 317 -19.46 14.06 -16.50
N GLY A 318 -20.10 14.14 -17.67
CA GLY A 318 -21.19 15.08 -17.93
C GLY A 318 -22.49 14.67 -17.23
#